data_AF-A0A963K3J2-F1
#
_entry.id   AF-A0A963K3J2-F1
#
_cell.length_a   1.000
_cell.length_b   1.000
_cell.length_c   1.000
_cell.angle_alpha   90.00
_cell.angle_beta   90.00
_cell.angle_gamma   90.00
#
_symmetry.space_group_name_H-M   'P 1'
#
loop_
_entity.id
_entity.type
_entity.pdbx_description
1 polymer ?
#
loop_
_entity_poly.entity_id
_entity_poly.type
_entity_poly.pdbx_seq_one_letter_code
_entity_poly.pdbx_strand_id
1 'polypeptide(L)'
;MDEQANDETVDPAGAHQRIAFQGRPGAYSHMACRQAYPELEPLPCESFESAFAAVRDGLARYAMIPVDNTVAGRVADVHHLMPHCGLHIIGEQFLRVNHHLLAVPGATMATVRHVHSHVHALGQCRKFLNEHGLKPVVAADTAGAAADLARTGDLATAVIASHLAAEIYGLVSLTADVEDAEHNTTRFLVLAQEPRYPGVKDGPAITSFLFKVRNVPAAL
;
A
#
# COMPACT_ATOMS: atom_id res chain seq x y z
N MET A 1 -37.07 19.76 5.96
CA MET A 1 -37.52 19.48 4.59
C MET A 1 -36.66 20.30 3.66
N ASP A 2 -35.69 19.79 2.92
CA ASP A 2 -35.15 18.44 2.75
C ASP A 2 -33.68 18.61 2.35
N GLU A 3 -32.78 17.91 3.04
CA GLU A 3 -31.40 17.68 2.62
C GLU A 3 -31.42 16.53 1.60
N GLN A 4 -31.22 16.84 0.32
CA GLN A 4 -30.96 15.80 -0.67
C GLN A 4 -29.49 15.39 -0.56
N ALA A 5 -29.27 14.28 0.14
CA ALA A 5 -28.04 13.51 0.04
C ALA A 5 -27.83 13.06 -1.41
N ASN A 6 -26.69 13.42 -1.97
CA ASN A 6 -26.25 12.97 -3.27
C ASN A 6 -25.81 11.49 -3.15
N ASP A 7 -26.75 10.58 -3.35
CA ASP A 7 -26.50 9.15 -3.48
C ASP A 7 -25.87 8.91 -4.87
N GLU A 8 -24.54 8.94 -4.94
CA GLU A 8 -23.80 8.50 -6.12
C GLU A 8 -24.00 6.99 -6.27
N THR A 9 -25.05 6.61 -6.98
CA THR A 9 -25.27 5.24 -7.43
C THR A 9 -24.09 4.81 -8.29
N VAL A 10 -23.20 4.00 -7.73
CA VAL A 10 -22.05 3.40 -8.42
C VAL A 10 -22.58 2.52 -9.54
N ASP A 11 -22.21 2.84 -10.78
CA ASP A 11 -22.53 2.03 -11.95
C ASP A 11 -21.94 0.61 -11.79
N PRO A 12 -22.76 -0.46 -11.75
CA PRO A 12 -22.27 -1.84 -11.63
C PRO A 12 -21.34 -2.26 -12.77
N ALA A 13 -21.35 -1.57 -13.92
CA ALA A 13 -20.39 -1.81 -14.99
C ALA A 13 -18.96 -1.33 -14.63
N GLY A 14 -18.84 -0.28 -13.81
CA GLY A 14 -17.55 0.27 -13.36
C GLY A 14 -16.86 -0.61 -12.30
N ALA A 15 -17.62 -1.37 -11.53
CA ALA A 15 -17.07 -2.25 -10.50
C ALA A 15 -16.15 -3.36 -11.05
N HIS A 16 -16.46 -3.88 -12.24
CA HIS A 16 -15.62 -4.87 -12.92
C HIS A 16 -14.26 -4.33 -13.40
N GLN A 17 -14.06 -3.02 -13.30
CA GLN A 17 -12.83 -2.34 -13.70
C GLN A 17 -12.02 -1.83 -12.49
N ARG A 18 -12.39 -2.17 -11.24
CA ARG A 18 -11.73 -1.65 -10.04
C ARG A 18 -10.95 -2.71 -9.26
N ILE A 19 -9.90 -2.27 -8.57
CA ILE A 19 -9.13 -3.07 -7.61
C ILE A 19 -8.99 -2.34 -6.28
N ALA A 20 -9.58 -2.90 -5.23
CA ALA A 20 -9.57 -2.31 -3.89
C ALA A 20 -8.22 -2.50 -3.19
N PHE A 21 -7.81 -1.51 -2.41
CA PHE A 21 -6.64 -1.62 -1.54
C PHE A 21 -6.82 -0.77 -0.30
N GLN A 22 -6.24 -1.19 0.82
CA GLN A 22 -6.20 -0.37 2.03
C GLN A 22 -5.13 0.72 1.90
N GLY A 23 -5.52 1.97 2.16
CA GLY A 23 -4.63 3.12 2.21
C GLY A 23 -5.08 4.27 1.30
N ARG A 24 -4.16 5.20 1.06
CA ARG A 24 -4.39 6.42 0.27
C ARG A 24 -3.77 6.33 -1.13
N PRO A 25 -4.24 7.16 -2.08
CA PRO A 25 -3.55 7.32 -3.35
C PRO A 25 -2.06 7.64 -3.16
N GLY A 26 -1.19 6.81 -3.73
CA GLY A 26 0.26 6.96 -3.63
C GLY A 26 0.89 6.03 -2.59
N ALA A 27 0.09 5.27 -1.84
CA ALA A 27 0.59 4.20 -1.00
C ALA A 27 1.23 3.08 -1.84
N TYR A 28 2.07 2.25 -1.20
CA TYR A 28 2.67 1.09 -1.87
C TYR A 28 1.63 0.08 -2.36
N SER A 29 0.50 -0.08 -1.66
CA SER A 29 -0.63 -0.89 -2.15
C SER A 29 -1.25 -0.31 -3.43
N HIS A 30 -1.30 1.02 -3.59
CA HIS A 30 -1.73 1.66 -4.85
C HIS A 30 -0.74 1.32 -5.98
N MET A 31 0.57 1.39 -5.71
CA MET A 31 1.58 0.99 -6.69
C MET A 31 1.46 -0.48 -7.09
N ALA A 32 1.25 -1.39 -6.13
CA ALA A 32 1.06 -2.80 -6.41
C ALA A 32 -0.16 -3.05 -7.32
N CYS A 33 -1.24 -2.30 -7.13
CA CYS A 33 -2.40 -2.33 -8.03
C CYS A 33 -2.02 -1.91 -9.45
N ARG A 34 -1.38 -0.73 -9.62
CA ARG A 34 -1.02 -0.22 -10.96
C ARG A 34 -0.01 -1.11 -11.69
N GLN A 35 0.91 -1.75 -10.97
CA GLN A 35 1.91 -2.64 -11.57
C GLN A 35 1.31 -3.98 -12.00
N ALA A 36 0.44 -4.56 -11.19
CA ALA A 36 -0.11 -5.89 -11.44
C ALA A 36 -1.32 -5.88 -12.37
N TYR A 37 -2.14 -4.83 -12.30
CA TYR A 37 -3.39 -4.68 -13.04
C TYR A 37 -3.51 -3.25 -13.59
N PRO A 38 -2.67 -2.85 -14.56
CA PRO A 38 -2.66 -1.49 -15.13
C PRO A 38 -3.98 -1.10 -15.79
N GLU A 39 -4.80 -2.07 -16.18
CA GLU A 39 -6.13 -1.89 -16.76
C GLU A 39 -7.24 -1.62 -15.71
N LEU A 40 -6.97 -1.84 -14.42
CA LEU A 40 -7.94 -1.64 -13.35
C LEU A 40 -7.71 -0.31 -12.62
N GLU A 41 -8.80 0.39 -12.32
CA GLU A 41 -8.84 1.59 -11.50
C GLU A 41 -8.61 1.23 -10.02
N PRO A 42 -7.57 1.75 -9.36
CA PRO A 42 -7.34 1.48 -7.95
C PRO A 42 -8.37 2.20 -7.07
N LEU A 43 -9.04 1.44 -6.20
CA LEU A 43 -10.05 1.92 -5.26
C LEU A 43 -9.44 1.99 -3.84
N PRO A 44 -9.09 3.18 -3.31
CA PRO A 44 -8.59 3.31 -1.95
C PRO A 44 -9.70 2.99 -0.93
N CYS A 45 -9.31 2.33 0.16
CA CYS A 45 -10.19 1.90 1.24
C CYS A 45 -9.54 2.24 2.59
N GLU A 46 -10.33 2.60 3.59
CA GLU A 46 -9.82 3.05 4.89
C GLU A 46 -9.20 1.91 5.71
N SER A 47 -9.77 0.71 5.60
CA SER A 47 -9.34 -0.51 6.31
C SER A 47 -9.28 -1.72 5.38
N PHE A 48 -8.64 -2.81 5.82
CA PHE A 48 -8.65 -4.08 5.07
C PHE A 48 -10.06 -4.65 4.95
N GLU A 49 -10.87 -4.53 6.00
CA GLU A 49 -12.26 -4.97 6.01
C GLU A 49 -13.10 -4.24 4.96
N SER A 50 -12.89 -2.93 4.80
CA SER A 50 -13.55 -2.16 3.75
C SER A 50 -13.08 -2.56 2.35
N ALA A 51 -11.78 -2.89 2.16
CA ALA A 51 -11.29 -3.45 0.90
C ALA A 51 -11.91 -4.83 0.59
N PHE A 52 -12.10 -5.69 1.61
CA PHE A 52 -12.79 -6.97 1.42
C PHE A 52 -14.27 -6.78 1.11
N ALA A 53 -14.94 -5.86 1.82
CA ALA A 53 -16.34 -5.52 1.57
C ALA A 53 -16.54 -5.01 0.15
N ALA A 54 -15.66 -4.13 -0.35
CA ALA A 54 -15.72 -3.64 -1.71
C ALA A 54 -15.74 -4.76 -2.76
N VAL A 55 -15.03 -5.87 -2.53
CA VAL A 55 -15.07 -7.02 -3.44
C VAL A 55 -16.36 -7.83 -3.27
N ARG A 56 -16.78 -8.10 -2.03
CA ARG A 56 -18.00 -8.88 -1.75
C ARG A 56 -19.27 -8.20 -2.25
N ASP A 57 -19.32 -6.88 -2.12
CA ASP A 57 -20.48 -6.06 -2.47
C ASP A 57 -20.46 -5.70 -3.97
N GLY A 58 -19.46 -6.18 -4.72
CA GLY A 58 -19.33 -5.95 -6.14
C GLY A 58 -19.04 -4.50 -6.49
N LEU A 59 -18.31 -3.77 -5.64
CA LEU A 59 -17.77 -2.42 -5.92
C LEU A 59 -16.38 -2.46 -6.56
N ALA A 60 -15.64 -3.54 -6.33
CA ALA A 60 -14.34 -3.82 -6.92
C ALA A 60 -14.25 -5.28 -7.39
N ARG A 61 -13.53 -5.50 -8.48
CA ARG A 61 -13.31 -6.85 -9.02
C ARG A 61 -12.36 -7.66 -8.15
N TYR A 62 -11.29 -7.02 -7.67
CA TYR A 62 -10.24 -7.65 -6.86
C TYR A 62 -9.88 -6.78 -5.66
N ALA A 63 -9.21 -7.37 -4.68
CA ALA A 63 -8.50 -6.63 -3.63
C ALA A 63 -7.00 -6.98 -3.62
N MET A 64 -6.15 -5.97 -3.46
CA MET A 64 -4.69 -6.08 -3.35
C MET A 64 -4.28 -5.90 -1.90
N ILE A 65 -3.77 -6.97 -1.26
CA ILE A 65 -3.62 -7.03 0.20
C ILE A 65 -2.19 -7.40 0.58
N PRO A 66 -1.43 -6.52 1.26
CA PRO A 66 -0.10 -6.84 1.75
C PRO A 66 -0.16 -7.86 2.89
N VAL A 67 0.68 -8.90 2.85
CA VAL A 67 0.73 -9.94 3.90
C VAL A 67 2.07 -10.02 4.60
N ASP A 68 3.16 -9.85 3.85
CA ASP A 68 4.52 -9.99 4.36
C ASP A 68 5.42 -8.88 3.79
N ASN A 69 6.30 -8.33 4.61
CA ASN A 69 7.40 -7.47 4.16
C ASN A 69 8.73 -8.01 4.68
N THR A 70 9.77 -8.01 3.83
CA THR A 70 11.09 -8.57 4.17
C THR A 70 11.81 -7.83 5.31
N VAL A 71 11.51 -6.55 5.54
CA VAL A 71 12.18 -5.71 6.54
C VAL A 71 11.30 -5.48 7.77
N ALA A 72 10.01 -5.23 7.58
CA ALA A 72 9.03 -4.95 8.65
C ALA A 72 8.31 -6.21 9.17
N GLY A 73 8.46 -7.35 8.49
CA GLY A 73 7.82 -8.60 8.85
C GLY A 73 6.35 -8.68 8.41
N ARG A 74 5.58 -9.52 9.11
CA ARG A 74 4.17 -9.79 8.81
C ARG A 74 3.29 -8.56 9.03
N VAL A 75 2.30 -8.38 8.16
CA VAL A 75 1.22 -7.41 8.38
C VAL A 75 0.19 -8.05 9.33
N ALA A 76 0.30 -7.75 10.62
CA ALA A 76 -0.36 -8.49 11.70
C ALA A 76 -1.89 -8.60 11.53
N ASP A 77 -2.56 -7.49 11.21
CA ASP A 77 -4.03 -7.45 11.14
C ASP A 77 -4.59 -8.34 10.02
N VAL A 78 -3.88 -8.44 8.90
CA VAL A 78 -4.35 -9.22 7.74
C VAL A 78 -4.44 -10.71 8.06
N HIS A 79 -3.50 -11.28 8.81
CA HIS A 79 -3.54 -12.71 9.16
C HIS A 79 -4.75 -13.09 10.01
N HIS A 80 -5.28 -12.15 10.81
CA HIS A 80 -6.50 -12.36 11.59
C HIS A 80 -7.77 -12.21 10.76
N LEU A 81 -7.75 -11.33 9.76
CA LEU A 81 -8.93 -11.04 8.93
C LEU A 81 -9.09 -12.01 7.75
N MET A 82 -7.99 -12.49 7.17
CA MET A 82 -7.98 -13.38 6.00
C MET A 82 -8.86 -14.63 6.16
N PRO A 83 -8.86 -15.36 7.31
CA PRO A 83 -9.74 -16.52 7.50
C PRO A 83 -11.24 -16.21 7.38
N HIS A 84 -11.63 -14.96 7.61
CA HIS A 84 -13.03 -14.52 7.70
C HIS A 84 -13.42 -13.56 6.58
N CYS A 85 -12.52 -13.26 5.64
CA CYS A 85 -12.76 -12.26 4.60
C CYS A 85 -13.82 -12.71 3.57
N GLY A 86 -14.04 -14.03 3.42
CA GLY A 86 -15.01 -14.59 2.47
C GLY A 86 -14.57 -14.51 1.01
N LEU A 87 -13.27 -14.35 0.76
CA LEU A 87 -12.68 -14.20 -0.57
C LEU A 87 -11.65 -15.31 -0.84
N HIS A 88 -11.29 -15.48 -2.11
CA HIS A 88 -10.32 -16.46 -2.58
C HIS A 88 -9.03 -15.79 -3.03
N ILE A 89 -7.88 -16.36 -2.64
CA ILE A 89 -6.58 -15.95 -3.18
C ILE A 89 -6.48 -16.47 -4.61
N ILE A 90 -6.33 -15.56 -5.58
CA ILE A 90 -6.25 -15.88 -7.02
C ILE A 90 -4.87 -15.56 -7.62
N GLY A 91 -3.96 -15.00 -6.83
CA GLY A 91 -2.61 -14.65 -7.24
C GLY A 91 -1.83 -13.96 -6.14
N GLU A 92 -0.56 -13.71 -6.43
CA GLU A 92 0.34 -12.95 -5.57
C GLU A 92 1.18 -11.96 -6.40
N GLN A 93 1.62 -10.89 -5.76
CA GLN A 93 2.43 -9.85 -6.37
C GLN A 93 3.53 -9.42 -5.41
N PHE A 94 4.75 -9.29 -5.93
CA PHE A 94 5.89 -8.83 -5.16
C PHE A 94 6.29 -7.44 -5.62
N LEU A 95 6.23 -6.48 -4.70
CA LEU A 95 6.62 -5.10 -4.95
C LEU A 95 7.89 -4.80 -4.15
N ARG A 96 8.96 -4.40 -4.85
CA ARG A 96 10.10 -3.78 -4.21
C ARG A 96 9.70 -2.39 -3.70
N VAL A 97 9.91 -2.16 -2.41
CA VAL A 97 9.63 -0.91 -1.73
C VAL A 97 10.89 -0.03 -1.82
N ASN A 98 10.85 0.93 -2.74
CA ASN A 98 11.86 1.97 -2.87
C ASN A 98 11.33 3.25 -2.22
N HIS A 99 12.10 3.82 -1.30
CA HIS A 99 11.76 5.08 -0.63
C HIS A 99 12.37 6.24 -1.39
N HIS A 100 11.57 7.28 -1.64
CA HIS A 100 12.03 8.52 -2.23
C HIS A 100 11.94 9.65 -1.21
N LEU A 101 12.97 10.48 -1.16
CA LEU A 101 12.91 11.78 -0.49
C LEU A 101 12.21 12.77 -1.45
N LEU A 102 10.93 13.02 -1.21
CA LEU A 102 10.12 13.91 -2.02
C LEU A 102 10.03 15.30 -1.38
N ALA A 103 10.03 16.33 -2.21
CA ALA A 103 9.83 17.70 -1.79
C ALA A 103 8.98 18.47 -2.80
N VAL A 104 8.54 19.67 -2.43
CA VAL A 104 7.84 20.55 -3.37
C VAL A 104 8.79 21.07 -4.45
N PRO A 105 8.31 21.38 -5.68
CA PRO A 105 9.14 21.95 -6.72
C PRO A 105 9.90 23.20 -6.23
N GLY A 106 11.21 23.24 -6.47
CA GLY A 106 12.10 24.32 -6.02
C GLY A 106 12.80 24.07 -4.68
N ALA A 107 12.38 23.06 -3.92
CA ALA A 107 13.15 22.58 -2.77
C ALA A 107 14.45 21.91 -3.22
N THR A 108 15.46 21.93 -2.36
CA THR A 108 16.77 21.30 -2.58
C THR A 108 17.26 20.64 -1.30
N MET A 109 18.28 19.79 -1.39
CA MET A 109 18.93 19.24 -0.19
C MET A 109 19.45 20.33 0.76
N ALA A 110 19.76 21.54 0.26
CA ALA A 110 20.20 22.66 1.07
C ALA A 110 19.05 23.40 1.80
N THR A 111 17.80 23.29 1.33
CA THR A 111 16.64 23.96 1.94
C THR A 111 15.95 23.08 2.97
N VAL A 112 15.92 21.76 2.73
CA VAL A 112 15.22 20.79 3.57
C VAL A 112 15.85 20.67 4.96
N ARG A 113 15.00 20.60 5.99
CA ARG A 113 15.40 20.45 7.40
C ARG A 113 14.64 19.33 8.10
N HIS A 114 13.36 19.16 7.77
CA HIS A 114 12.48 18.17 8.37
C HIS A 114 12.05 17.14 7.35
N VAL A 115 11.93 15.88 7.77
CA VAL A 115 11.48 14.78 6.92
C VAL A 115 10.29 14.07 7.58
N HIS A 116 9.14 14.14 6.94
CA HIS A 116 7.90 13.57 7.44
C HIS A 116 7.63 12.21 6.80
N SER A 117 7.30 11.20 7.59
CA SER A 117 6.83 9.91 7.07
C SER A 117 6.27 9.02 8.18
N HIS A 118 5.76 7.85 7.81
CA HIS A 118 5.37 6.82 8.77
C HIS A 118 6.59 6.31 9.56
N VAL A 119 6.38 5.91 10.82
CA VAL A 119 7.46 5.46 11.72
C VAL A 119 8.31 4.33 11.12
N HIS A 120 7.70 3.40 10.38
CA HIS A 120 8.45 2.33 9.71
C HIS A 120 9.35 2.84 8.58
N ALA A 121 8.86 3.77 7.75
CA ALA A 121 9.65 4.34 6.66
C ALA A 121 10.81 5.19 7.21
N LEU A 122 10.58 5.99 8.24
CA LEU A 122 11.64 6.72 8.94
C LEU A 122 12.68 5.77 9.54
N GLY A 123 12.23 4.68 10.18
CA GLY A 123 13.10 3.66 10.76
C GLY A 123 13.94 2.91 9.73
N GLN A 124 13.44 2.81 8.51
CA GLN A 124 14.09 2.19 7.35
C GLN A 124 15.06 3.12 6.62
N CYS A 125 15.11 4.42 6.92
CA CYS A 125 15.97 5.39 6.21
C CYS A 125 16.92 6.13 7.16
N ARG A 126 17.28 5.52 8.30
CA ARG A 126 17.97 6.23 9.40
C ARG A 126 19.38 6.64 9.01
N LYS A 127 20.10 5.83 8.23
CA LYS A 127 21.47 6.17 7.81
C LYS A 127 21.46 7.42 6.95
N PHE A 128 20.61 7.43 5.92
CA PHE A 128 20.44 8.56 5.02
C PHE A 128 20.07 9.86 5.77
N LEU A 129 19.10 9.79 6.68
CA LEU A 129 18.66 10.94 7.47
C LEU A 129 19.77 11.50 8.36
N ASN A 130 20.54 10.63 9.02
CA ASN A 130 21.65 11.04 9.87
C ASN A 130 22.81 11.64 9.07
N GLU A 131 23.17 11.04 7.94
CA GLU A 131 24.24 11.52 7.05
C GLU A 131 23.98 12.94 6.55
N HIS A 132 22.71 13.30 6.32
CA HIS A 132 22.31 14.61 5.82
C HIS A 132 21.85 15.58 6.92
N GLY A 133 21.89 15.17 8.20
CA GLY A 133 21.45 16.01 9.33
C GLY A 133 19.96 16.37 9.28
N LEU A 134 19.14 15.52 8.65
CA LEU A 134 17.70 15.74 8.47
C LEU A 134 16.92 15.26 9.69
N LYS A 135 15.97 16.08 10.16
CA LYS A 135 15.18 15.76 11.37
C LYS A 135 13.93 14.95 11.02
N PRO A 136 13.80 13.69 11.49
CA PRO A 136 12.60 12.90 11.25
C PRO A 136 11.41 13.42 12.06
N VAL A 137 10.23 13.43 11.43
CA VAL A 137 8.94 13.78 12.06
C VAL A 137 7.92 12.70 11.71
N VAL A 138 7.32 12.10 12.73
CA VAL A 138 6.35 11.01 12.53
C VAL A 138 5.04 11.58 11.96
N ALA A 139 4.58 10.97 10.88
CA ALA A 139 3.28 11.19 10.25
C ALA A 139 2.43 9.91 10.32
N ALA A 140 1.12 10.05 10.08
CA ALA A 140 0.17 8.94 10.15
C ALA A 140 0.43 7.86 9.09
N ASP A 141 0.76 8.26 7.86
CA ASP A 141 1.12 7.35 6.78
C ASP A 141 2.00 8.06 5.73
N THR A 142 2.65 7.30 4.85
CA THR A 142 3.63 7.85 3.89
C THR A 142 2.97 8.67 2.77
N ALA A 143 1.82 8.24 2.27
CA ALA A 143 1.10 8.92 1.19
C ALA A 143 0.36 10.17 1.70
N GLY A 144 -0.19 10.10 2.92
CA GLY A 144 -0.78 11.22 3.65
C GLY A 144 0.25 12.31 3.91
N ALA A 145 1.48 11.95 4.30
CA ALA A 145 2.56 12.92 4.46
C ALA A 145 2.87 13.66 3.13
N ALA A 146 2.91 12.94 2.00
CA ALA A 146 3.08 13.56 0.68
C ALA A 146 1.92 14.49 0.30
N ALA A 147 0.68 14.07 0.53
CA ALA A 147 -0.50 14.91 0.30
C ALA A 147 -0.46 16.19 1.14
N ASP A 148 -0.08 16.08 2.43
CA ASP A 148 0.05 17.23 3.32
C ASP A 148 1.15 18.18 2.87
N LEU A 149 2.31 17.66 2.45
CA LEU A 149 3.39 18.50 1.93
C LEU A 149 2.98 19.25 0.66
N ALA A 150 2.30 18.58 -0.27
CA ALA A 150 1.79 19.22 -1.48
C ALA A 150 0.80 20.35 -1.18
N ARG A 151 0.00 20.20 -0.12
CA ARG A 151 -0.95 21.21 0.35
C ARG A 151 -0.26 22.39 1.05
N THR A 152 0.79 22.15 1.85
CA THR A 152 1.45 23.22 2.61
C THR A 152 2.47 24.01 1.80
N GLY A 153 3.12 23.40 0.81
CA GLY A 153 4.09 24.10 -0.04
C GLY A 153 5.43 24.38 0.64
N ASP A 154 5.75 23.75 1.78
CA ASP A 154 6.92 24.10 2.59
C ASP A 154 8.24 23.59 1.99
N LEU A 155 9.11 24.53 1.59
CA LEU A 155 10.46 24.27 1.04
C LEU A 155 11.44 23.68 2.05
N ALA A 156 11.18 23.83 3.36
CA ALA A 156 12.00 23.29 4.43
C ALA A 156 11.60 21.86 4.83
N THR A 157 10.52 21.33 4.26
CA THR A 157 10.00 20.00 4.56
C THR A 157 10.13 19.09 3.34
N ALA A 158 10.63 17.88 3.56
CA ALA A 158 10.54 16.77 2.64
C ALA A 158 9.73 15.64 3.28
N VAL A 159 9.34 14.66 2.47
CA VAL A 159 8.69 13.44 2.93
C VAL A 159 9.42 12.22 2.42
N ILE A 160 9.37 11.12 3.16
CA ILE A 160 9.75 9.81 2.62
C ILE A 160 8.46 9.12 2.18
N ALA A 161 8.33 8.88 0.88
CA ALA A 161 7.16 8.22 0.31
C ALA A 161 7.53 7.49 -0.99
N SER A 162 6.52 6.91 -1.63
CA SER A 162 6.70 6.20 -2.89
C SER A 162 6.85 7.16 -4.07
N HIS A 163 7.48 6.72 -5.17
CA HIS A 163 7.55 7.50 -6.41
C HIS A 163 6.15 7.89 -6.92
N LEU A 164 5.18 6.98 -6.81
CA LEU A 164 3.81 7.22 -7.25
C LEU A 164 3.15 8.37 -6.47
N ALA A 165 3.49 8.56 -5.19
CA ALA A 165 3.00 9.71 -4.44
C ALA A 165 3.52 11.03 -5.03
N ALA A 166 4.75 11.05 -5.56
CA ALA A 166 5.28 12.25 -6.23
C ALA A 166 4.47 12.59 -7.47
N GLU A 167 4.17 11.61 -8.32
CA GLU A 167 3.35 11.79 -9.53
C GLU A 167 1.96 12.32 -9.18
N ILE A 168 1.29 11.72 -8.19
CA ILE A 168 -0.10 12.06 -7.82
C ILE A 168 -0.18 13.46 -7.22
N TYR A 169 0.78 13.84 -6.37
CA TYR A 169 0.72 15.08 -5.60
C TYR A 169 1.60 16.21 -6.18
N GLY A 170 2.19 16.01 -7.36
CA GLY A 170 3.02 17.02 -8.03
C GLY A 170 4.31 17.37 -7.26
N LEU A 171 4.86 16.40 -6.53
CA LEU A 171 6.13 16.56 -5.81
C LEU A 171 7.31 16.12 -6.68
N VAL A 172 8.51 16.55 -6.31
CA VAL A 172 9.76 16.17 -6.96
C VAL A 172 10.58 15.25 -6.07
N SER A 173 11.17 14.21 -6.66
CA SER A 173 12.12 13.33 -5.96
C SER A 173 13.49 14.00 -5.92
N LEU A 174 13.94 14.41 -4.72
CA LEU A 174 15.29 14.94 -4.52
C LEU A 174 16.34 13.84 -4.52
N THR A 175 16.00 12.68 -3.96
CA THR A 175 16.87 11.51 -3.91
C THR A 175 16.00 10.26 -3.89
N ALA A 176 16.31 9.29 -4.75
CA ALA A 176 15.66 7.98 -4.77
C ALA A 176 16.48 6.98 -3.94
N ASP A 177 15.87 5.84 -3.62
CA ASP A 177 16.51 4.70 -2.94
C ASP A 177 17.17 5.09 -1.60
N VAL A 178 16.44 5.85 -0.77
CA VAL A 178 16.96 6.35 0.52
C VAL A 178 16.82 5.35 1.67
N GLU A 179 16.32 4.14 1.39
CA GLU A 179 16.24 3.06 2.36
C GLU A 179 17.60 2.46 2.74
N ASP A 180 17.74 2.03 3.99
CA ASP A 180 18.94 1.42 4.55
C ASP A 180 19.21 0.00 4.00
N ALA A 181 18.20 -0.63 3.38
CA ALA A 181 18.21 -2.02 2.92
C ALA A 181 17.57 -2.17 1.53
N GLU A 182 18.38 -2.50 0.53
CA GLU A 182 17.97 -2.60 -0.88
C GLU A 182 17.00 -3.76 -1.20
N HIS A 183 16.85 -4.72 -0.28
CA HIS A 183 16.03 -5.92 -0.48
C HIS A 183 14.63 -5.79 0.16
N ASN A 184 14.15 -4.57 0.38
CA ASN A 184 12.83 -4.30 0.95
C ASN A 184 11.73 -4.66 -0.06
N THR A 185 11.05 -5.79 0.17
CA THR A 185 10.02 -6.31 -0.73
C THR A 185 8.79 -6.65 0.08
N THR A 186 7.64 -6.21 -0.41
CA THR A 186 6.33 -6.57 0.14
C THR A 186 5.65 -7.58 -0.76
N ARG A 187 5.18 -8.68 -0.17
CA ARG A 187 4.32 -9.67 -0.82
C ARG A 187 2.86 -9.26 -0.61
N PHE A 188 2.14 -9.17 -1.71
CA PHE A 188 0.71 -8.92 -1.77
C PHE A 188 -0.03 -10.15 -2.27
N LEU A 189 -1.23 -10.35 -1.78
CA LEU A 189 -2.19 -11.31 -2.30
C LEU A 189 -3.27 -10.58 -3.08
N VAL A 190 -3.68 -11.20 -4.18
CA VAL A 190 -4.84 -10.76 -4.97
C VAL A 190 -6.02 -11.61 -4.57
N LEU A 191 -7.07 -10.96 -4.07
CA LEU A 191 -8.30 -11.62 -3.62
C LEU A 191 -9.45 -11.35 -4.58
N ALA A 192 -10.30 -12.34 -4.79
CA ALA A 192 -11.51 -12.25 -5.61
C ALA A 192 -12.70 -12.96 -4.94
N GLN A 193 -13.91 -12.60 -5.37
CA GLN A 193 -15.14 -13.26 -4.91
C GLN A 193 -15.24 -14.70 -5.43
N GLU A 194 -14.89 -14.92 -6.69
CA GLU A 194 -14.88 -16.26 -7.29
C GLU A 194 -13.47 -16.86 -7.27
N PRO A 195 -13.31 -18.14 -6.93
CA PRO A 195 -12.02 -18.80 -6.97
C PRO A 195 -11.50 -18.93 -8.40
N ARG A 196 -10.20 -18.77 -8.56
CA ARG A 196 -9.48 -19.09 -9.79
C ARG A 196 -8.40 -20.11 -9.47
N TYR A 197 -8.60 -21.33 -9.98
CA TYR A 197 -7.62 -22.40 -9.81
C TYR A 197 -6.58 -22.35 -10.95
N PRO A 198 -5.28 -22.46 -10.63
CA PRO A 198 -4.25 -22.55 -11.66
C PRO A 198 -4.43 -23.82 -12.48
N GLY A 199 -4.37 -23.68 -13.80
CA GLY A 199 -4.36 -24.79 -14.74
C GLY A 199 -2.99 -25.48 -14.79
N VAL A 200 -2.96 -26.69 -15.35
CA VAL A 200 -1.73 -27.51 -15.48
C VAL A 200 -0.60 -26.78 -16.24
N LYS A 201 -0.94 -25.84 -17.12
CA LYS A 201 0.01 -25.08 -17.94
C LYS A 201 0.49 -23.78 -17.29
N ASP A 202 -0.05 -23.39 -16.13
CA ASP A 202 0.25 -22.10 -15.50
C ASP A 202 1.56 -22.11 -14.69
N GLY A 203 2.26 -23.25 -14.64
CA GLY A 203 3.54 -23.40 -13.96
C GLY A 203 3.41 -23.77 -12.48
N PRO A 204 4.39 -23.41 -11.64
CA PRO A 204 4.33 -23.67 -10.20
C PRO A 204 3.10 -23.04 -9.55
N ALA A 205 2.45 -23.79 -8.66
CA ALA A 205 1.25 -23.35 -7.95
C ALA A 205 1.51 -23.31 -6.44
N ILE A 206 0.89 -22.33 -5.78
CA ILE A 206 0.88 -22.21 -4.31
C ILE A 206 -0.53 -22.52 -3.82
N THR A 207 -0.63 -23.41 -2.82
CA THR A 207 -1.89 -23.63 -2.09
C THR A 207 -1.76 -23.00 -0.71
N SER A 208 -2.69 -22.11 -0.38
CA SER A 208 -2.81 -21.52 0.95
C SER A 208 -3.95 -22.19 1.70
N PHE A 209 -3.70 -22.66 2.92
CA PHE A 209 -4.72 -23.25 3.78
C PHE A 209 -4.46 -22.90 5.24
N LEU A 210 -5.52 -22.95 6.03
CA LEU A 210 -5.49 -22.72 7.47
C LEU A 210 -5.88 -24.03 8.16
N PHE A 211 -5.17 -24.36 9.24
CA PHE A 211 -5.51 -25.48 10.10
C PHE A 211 -5.31 -25.07 11.56
N LYS A 212 -6.05 -25.73 12.45
CA LYS A 212 -5.96 -25.50 13.90
C LYS A 212 -5.43 -26.76 14.54
N VAL A 213 -4.50 -26.58 15.48
CA VAL A 213 -3.91 -27.67 16.27
C VAL A 213 -4.22 -27.47 17.75
N ARG A 214 -4.14 -28.56 18.53
CA ARG A 214 -4.16 -28.45 19.99
C ARG A 214 -2.84 -27.83 20.45
N ASN A 215 -2.87 -27.00 21.49
CA ASN A 215 -1.66 -26.45 22.09
C ASN A 215 -0.96 -27.48 23.00
N VAL A 216 -0.38 -28.52 22.42
CA VAL A 216 0.33 -29.62 23.10
C VAL A 216 1.63 -29.96 22.37
N PRO A 217 2.63 -30.57 23.04
CA PRO A 217 3.86 -30.99 22.38
C PRO A 217 3.59 -31.88 21.15
N ALA A 218 4.39 -31.68 20.09
CA ALA A 218 4.31 -32.41 18.81
C ALA A 218 3.00 -32.24 18.01
N ALA A 219 2.28 -31.14 18.19
CA ALA A 219 1.02 -30.88 17.47
C ALA A 219 1.18 -30.22 16.09
N LEU A 220 2.33 -29.58 15.81
CA LEU A 220 2.72 -29.06 14.49
C LEU A 220 3.77 -30.00 13.88
#